data_AF-A0A1J3EW51-F1
#
_entry.id   AF-A0A1J3EW51-F1
#
_cell.length_a   1.000
_cell.length_b   1.000
_cell.length_c   1.000
_cell.angle_alpha   90.00
_cell.angle_beta   90.00
_cell.angle_gamma   90.00
#
_symmetry.space_group_name_H-M   'P 1'
#
loop_
_entity.id
_entity.type
_entity.pdbx_description
1 polymer ?
#
loop_
_entity_poly.entity_id
_entity_poly.type
_entity_poly.pdbx_seq_one_letter_code
_entity_poly.pdbx_strand_id
1 'polypeptide(L)'
;KECESLYPSRCTMSQAFRVGGRWFYLSAHCSMDQLNLSPCFGLFLWMRENGSVSQAVEYQFSARSKPTEEFKVRFKRNFTLAGGQAVGFRDLFAMPWDSFIAEDSPYFINDVLHLRADLSIGRL
;
A
#
# COMPACT_ATOMS: atom_id res chain seq x y z
N LYS A 1 -12.03 -6.05 12.76
CA LYS A 1 -11.74 -5.21 11.56
C LYS A 1 -11.27 -6.12 10.41
N GLU A 2 -11.53 -5.83 9.11
CA GLU A 2 -11.02 -6.69 8.00
C GLU A 2 -9.49 -6.87 8.08
N CYS A 3 -8.77 -5.80 8.46
CA CYS A 3 -7.31 -5.82 8.61
C CYS A 3 -6.81 -6.88 9.60
N GLU A 4 -7.54 -7.23 10.66
CA GLU A 4 -7.11 -8.27 11.63
C GLU A 4 -6.89 -9.62 10.94
N SER A 5 -7.69 -9.91 9.90
CA SER A 5 -7.58 -11.16 9.13
C SER A 5 -6.32 -11.22 8.25
N LEU A 6 -5.56 -10.13 8.12
CA LEU A 6 -4.30 -10.10 7.38
C LEU A 6 -3.14 -10.73 8.18
N TYR A 7 -3.26 -10.82 9.51
CA TYR A 7 -2.22 -11.41 10.35
C TYR A 7 -2.20 -12.96 10.22
N PRO A 8 -1.03 -13.61 10.24
CA PRO A 8 0.32 -13.02 10.21
C PRO A 8 0.85 -12.72 8.80
N SER A 9 0.25 -13.29 7.75
CA SER A 9 0.83 -13.25 6.39
C SER A 9 -0.21 -13.34 5.28
N ARG A 10 -1.44 -12.89 5.54
CA ARG A 10 -2.52 -12.82 4.57
C ARG A 10 -2.52 -11.45 3.88
N CYS A 11 -3.09 -11.41 2.69
CA CYS A 11 -3.24 -10.19 1.90
C CYS A 11 -4.70 -9.97 1.48
N THR A 12 -5.08 -8.71 1.32
CA THR A 12 -6.31 -8.29 0.64
C THR A 12 -5.92 -7.46 -0.57
N MET A 13 -6.72 -7.51 -1.63
CA MET A 13 -6.43 -6.85 -2.90
C MET A 13 -7.54 -5.88 -3.28
N SER A 14 -7.16 -4.72 -3.81
CA SER A 14 -8.12 -3.83 -4.43
C SER A 14 -8.64 -4.42 -5.74
N GLN A 15 -9.74 -3.86 -6.23
CA GLN A 15 -10.08 -3.99 -7.64
C GLN A 15 -8.95 -3.42 -8.52
N ALA A 16 -8.80 -3.96 -9.72
CA ALA A 16 -7.83 -3.45 -10.68
C ALA A 16 -8.32 -2.13 -11.31
N PHE A 17 -7.41 -1.20 -11.55
CA PHE A 17 -7.68 0.11 -12.13
C PHE A 17 -6.67 0.43 -13.25
N ARG A 18 -7.02 1.37 -14.13
CA ARG A 18 -6.18 1.73 -15.29
C ARG A 18 -5.52 3.08 -15.12
N VAL A 19 -4.22 3.16 -15.41
CA VAL A 19 -3.45 4.42 -15.49
C VAL A 19 -2.47 4.34 -16.66
N GLY A 20 -2.43 5.36 -17.52
CA GLY A 20 -1.51 5.36 -18.68
C GLY A 20 -1.68 4.16 -19.62
N GLY A 21 -2.90 3.64 -19.74
CA GLY A 21 -3.23 2.47 -20.56
C GLY A 21 -2.98 1.11 -19.91
N ARG A 22 -2.31 1.07 -18.74
CA ARG A 22 -1.92 -0.16 -18.04
C ARG A 22 -2.81 -0.44 -16.82
N TRP A 23 -2.87 -1.71 -16.42
CA TRP A 23 -3.66 -2.22 -15.31
C TRP A 23 -2.83 -2.38 -14.05
N PHE A 24 -3.29 -1.77 -12.98
CA PHE A 24 -2.68 -1.86 -11.66
C PHE A 24 -3.69 -2.34 -10.64
N TYR A 25 -3.19 -2.82 -9.51
CA TYR A 25 -3.99 -3.06 -8.31
C TYR A 25 -3.12 -2.87 -7.08
N LEU A 26 -3.76 -2.63 -5.93
CA LEU A 26 -3.09 -2.56 -4.63
C LEU A 26 -3.24 -3.89 -3.91
N SER A 27 -2.21 -4.27 -3.16
CA SER A 27 -2.31 -5.33 -2.15
C SER A 27 -1.88 -4.79 -0.80
N ALA A 28 -2.71 -4.98 0.22
CA ALA A 28 -2.36 -4.74 1.61
C ALA A 28 -2.11 -6.09 2.30
N HIS A 29 -1.06 -6.18 3.11
CA HIS A 29 -0.79 -7.38 3.90
C HIS A 29 -0.01 -7.06 5.18
N CYS A 30 -0.10 -7.97 6.14
CA CYS A 30 0.83 -8.03 7.25
C CYS A 30 2.20 -8.49 6.69
N SER A 31 3.17 -7.60 6.65
CA SER A 31 4.56 -7.86 6.22
C SER A 31 5.46 -7.91 7.45
N MET A 32 6.59 -8.58 7.36
CA MET A 32 7.68 -8.39 8.32
C MET A 32 8.49 -7.16 7.92
N ASP A 33 8.79 -6.27 8.86
CA ASP A 33 9.82 -5.24 8.68
C ASP A 33 11.20 -5.93 8.61
N GLN A 34 12.05 -5.48 7.68
CA GLN A 34 13.38 -6.08 7.48
C GLN A 34 14.37 -5.70 8.59
N LEU A 35 14.16 -4.55 9.26
CA LEU A 35 15.07 -4.06 10.29
C LEU A 35 14.75 -4.68 11.65
N ASN A 36 13.48 -4.63 12.06
CA ASN A 36 13.07 -5.03 13.40
C ASN A 36 12.48 -6.44 13.47
N LEU A 37 12.30 -7.11 12.32
CA LEU A 37 11.63 -8.41 12.22
C LEU A 37 10.27 -8.43 12.93
N SER A 38 9.60 -7.28 12.99
CA SER A 38 8.27 -7.13 13.57
C SER A 38 7.21 -7.13 12.46
N PRO A 39 6.05 -7.77 12.67
CA PRO A 39 4.93 -7.63 11.77
C PRO A 39 4.50 -6.16 11.67
N CYS A 40 4.20 -5.67 10.48
CA CYS A 40 3.80 -4.30 10.19
C CYS A 40 2.86 -4.25 8.97
N PHE A 41 2.16 -3.13 8.79
CA PHE A 41 1.22 -2.98 7.68
C PHE A 41 1.94 -2.54 6.41
N GLY A 42 1.95 -3.42 5.42
CA GLY A 42 2.54 -3.17 4.12
C GLY A 42 1.50 -2.85 3.04
N LEU A 43 1.85 -1.94 2.15
CA LEU A 43 1.04 -1.60 0.97
C LEU A 43 1.91 -1.64 -0.29
N PHE A 44 1.39 -2.31 -1.31
CA PHE A 44 2.13 -2.56 -2.56
C PHE A 44 1.25 -2.29 -3.77
N LEU A 45 1.86 -1.71 -4.79
CA LEU A 45 1.31 -1.50 -6.11
C LEU A 45 1.84 -2.59 -7.04
N TRP A 46 0.91 -3.29 -7.68
CA TRP A 46 1.19 -4.33 -8.66
C TRP A 46 0.86 -3.86 -10.07
N MET A 47 1.69 -4.25 -11.03
CA MET A 47 1.35 -4.19 -12.45
C MET A 47 0.80 -5.54 -12.90
N ARG A 48 -0.42 -5.55 -13.46
CA ARG A 48 -1.10 -6.78 -13.86
C ARG A 48 -0.58 -7.35 -15.19
N GLU A 49 -0.02 -6.51 -16.06
CA GLU A 49 0.52 -6.94 -17.34
C GLU A 49 1.53 -8.08 -17.19
N ASN A 50 1.45 -9.07 -18.06
CA ASN A 50 2.46 -10.13 -18.16
C ASN A 50 3.45 -9.81 -19.30
N GLY A 51 4.68 -10.32 -19.20
CA GLY A 51 5.71 -10.22 -20.25
C GLY A 51 6.78 -9.17 -19.96
N SER A 52 7.54 -8.78 -20.99
CA SER A 52 8.73 -7.91 -20.88
C SER A 52 8.42 -6.41 -20.79
N VAL A 53 7.17 -6.03 -20.50
CA VAL A 53 6.78 -4.62 -20.48
C VAL A 53 7.17 -4.00 -19.14
N SER A 54 7.81 -2.83 -19.18
CA SER A 54 8.11 -2.02 -18.02
C SER A 54 7.45 -0.64 -18.12
N GLN A 55 7.30 0.03 -16.97
CA GLN A 55 6.75 1.38 -16.88
C GLN A 55 7.43 2.15 -15.75
N ALA A 56 7.96 3.33 -16.06
CA ALA A 56 8.32 4.30 -15.03
C ALA A 56 7.04 4.80 -14.34
N VAL A 57 6.96 4.63 -13.03
CA VAL A 57 5.84 5.08 -12.20
C VAL A 57 6.41 5.85 -11.01
N GLU A 58 5.95 7.09 -10.85
CA GLU A 58 5.98 7.77 -9.55
C GLU A 58 4.71 7.37 -8.81
N TYR A 59 4.85 6.77 -7.64
CA TYR A 59 3.72 6.40 -6.80
C TYR A 59 3.85 7.02 -5.41
N GLN A 60 2.70 7.42 -4.88
CA GLN A 60 2.57 7.98 -3.55
C GLN A 60 1.46 7.26 -2.80
N PHE A 61 1.77 6.77 -1.61
CA PHE A 61 0.79 6.23 -0.68
C PHE A 61 0.50 7.24 0.42
N SER A 62 -0.78 7.46 0.68
CA SER A 62 -1.26 8.35 1.72
C SER A 62 -2.33 7.67 2.56
N ALA A 63 -2.48 8.10 3.81
CA ALA A 63 -3.50 7.60 4.73
C ALA A 63 -4.14 8.74 5.50
N ARG A 64 -5.40 8.54 5.92
CA ARG A 64 -6.16 9.52 6.72
C ARG A 64 -6.32 9.02 8.15
N SER A 65 -6.01 9.88 9.12
CA SER A 65 -6.07 9.56 10.56
C SER A 65 -7.27 10.15 11.32
N LYS A 66 -8.02 11.08 10.74
CA LYS A 66 -9.24 11.60 11.39
C LYS A 66 -10.31 11.87 10.35
N PRO A 67 -11.61 11.83 10.71
CA PRO A 67 -12.71 12.09 9.78
C PRO A 67 -12.55 13.39 8.99
N THR A 68 -12.07 14.44 9.65
CA THR A 68 -11.93 15.80 9.10
C THR A 68 -10.55 16.10 8.53
N GLU A 69 -9.58 15.19 8.68
CA GLU A 69 -8.23 15.40 8.15
C GLU A 69 -8.15 14.99 6.67
N GLU A 70 -7.29 15.67 5.92
CA GLU A 70 -6.90 15.22 4.59
C GLU A 70 -5.97 14.00 4.65
N PHE A 71 -5.83 13.32 3.51
CA PHE A 71 -4.85 12.25 3.36
C PHE A 71 -3.43 12.80 3.48
N LYS A 72 -2.66 12.25 4.42
CA LYS A 72 -1.24 12.59 4.62
C LYS A 72 -0.36 11.58 3.92
N VAL A 73 0.65 12.09 3.20
CA VAL A 73 1.63 11.26 2.50
C VAL A 73 2.43 10.44 3.51
N ARG A 74 2.55 9.14 3.24
CA ARG A 74 3.31 8.17 4.05
C ARG A 74 4.54 7.67 3.32
N PHE A 75 4.43 7.51 2.00
CA PHE A 75 5.50 7.03 1.18
C PHE A 75 5.38 7.60 -0.23
N LYS A 76 6.51 7.99 -0.83
CA LYS A 76 6.58 8.44 -2.21
C LYS A 76 7.87 7.94 -2.84
N ARG A 77 7.79 7.32 -4.03
CA ARG A 77 8.98 6.84 -4.74
C ARG A 77 8.74 6.75 -6.24
N ASN A 78 9.85 6.84 -6.98
CA ASN A 78 9.91 6.63 -8.42
C ASN A 78 10.58 5.29 -8.69
N PHE A 79 9.96 4.47 -9.52
CA PHE A 79 10.46 3.14 -9.86
C PHE A 79 10.04 2.71 -11.26
N THR A 80 10.87 1.91 -11.92
CA THR A 80 10.52 1.23 -13.17
C THR A 80 9.92 -0.13 -12.85
N LEU A 81 8.59 -0.23 -12.89
CA LEU A 81 7.85 -1.44 -12.57
C LEU A 81 7.71 -2.32 -13.81
N ALA A 82 8.19 -3.56 -13.74
CA ALA A 82 7.94 -4.55 -14.78
C ALA A 82 6.59 -5.26 -14.57
N GLY A 83 6.04 -5.80 -15.66
CA GLY A 83 4.85 -6.62 -15.62
C GLY A 83 4.97 -7.81 -14.66
N GLY A 84 3.92 -8.06 -13.89
CA GLY A 84 3.88 -9.14 -12.89
C GLY A 84 4.69 -8.86 -11.62
N GLN A 85 5.30 -7.68 -11.49
CA GLN A 85 6.04 -7.27 -10.30
C GLN A 85 5.23 -6.32 -9.42
N ALA A 86 5.70 -6.19 -8.17
CA ALA A 86 5.17 -5.28 -7.18
C ALA A 86 6.26 -4.33 -6.67
N VAL A 87 5.85 -3.10 -6.35
CA VAL A 87 6.64 -2.15 -5.58
C VAL A 87 5.80 -1.62 -4.43
N GLY A 88 6.43 -1.23 -3.33
CA GLY A 88 5.67 -0.71 -2.21
C GLY A 88 6.54 -0.43 -1.01
N PHE A 89 5.89 -0.38 0.15
CA PHE A 89 6.56 -0.14 1.41
C PHE A 89 6.01 -1.09 2.48
N ARG A 90 6.93 -1.75 3.20
CA ARG A 90 6.59 -2.80 4.16
C ARG A 90 5.95 -2.25 5.43
N ASP A 91 6.40 -1.09 5.90
CA ASP A 91 5.93 -0.45 7.12
C ASP A 91 5.34 0.93 6.81
N LEU A 92 4.12 0.96 6.25
CA LEU A 92 3.47 2.20 5.80
C LEU A 92 3.25 3.21 6.93
N PHE A 93 3.07 2.74 8.15
CA PHE A 93 2.70 3.56 9.30
C PHE A 93 3.86 3.80 10.28
N ALA A 94 5.05 3.26 10.00
CA ALA A 94 6.21 3.30 10.89
C ALA A 94 5.87 2.76 12.29
N MET A 95 5.13 1.65 12.35
CA MET A 95 4.67 1.05 13.61
C MET A 95 4.44 -0.45 13.52
N PRO A 96 4.62 -1.18 14.64
CA PRO A 96 4.28 -2.59 14.74
C PRO A 96 2.80 -2.85 14.49
N TRP A 97 2.48 -4.05 14.01
CA TRP A 97 1.14 -4.50 13.70
C TRP A 97 0.17 -4.39 14.89
N ASP A 98 0.64 -4.74 16.09
CA ASP A 98 -0.19 -4.71 17.30
C ASP A 98 -0.62 -3.28 17.64
N SER A 99 0.29 -2.31 17.54
CA SER A 99 -0.03 -0.90 17.69
C SER A 99 -0.91 -0.37 16.55
N PHE A 100 -0.69 -0.87 15.34
CA PHE A 100 -1.48 -0.48 14.18
C PHE A 100 -2.95 -0.91 14.34
N ILE A 101 -3.24 -2.14 14.78
CA ILE A 101 -4.60 -2.67 14.85
C ILE A 101 -5.34 -2.35 16.16
N ALA A 102 -4.62 -1.82 17.16
CA ALA A 102 -5.14 -1.45 18.46
C ALA A 102 -6.39 -0.56 18.40
N GLU A 103 -7.19 -0.58 19.46
CA GLU A 103 -8.43 0.20 19.56
C GLU A 103 -8.17 1.70 19.51
N ASP A 104 -7.05 2.16 20.06
CA ASP A 104 -6.61 3.56 20.10
C ASP A 104 -5.82 3.98 18.86
N SER A 105 -5.68 3.10 17.87
CA SER A 105 -4.98 3.42 16.62
C SER A 105 -5.66 4.58 15.89
N PRO A 106 -4.93 5.66 15.57
CA PRO A 106 -5.52 6.83 14.95
C PRO A 106 -5.87 6.60 13.47
N TYR A 107 -5.63 5.42 12.89
CA TYR A 107 -5.85 5.20 11.45
C TYR A 107 -7.19 4.60 11.09
N PHE A 108 -7.95 4.15 12.10
CA PHE A 108 -9.26 3.54 11.91
C PHE A 108 -10.34 4.57 12.22
N ILE A 109 -10.99 5.07 11.17
CA ILE A 109 -12.11 6.01 11.30
C ILE A 109 -13.39 5.18 11.19
N ASN A 110 -14.12 5.03 12.30
CA ASN A 110 -15.29 4.15 12.39
C ASN A 110 -14.95 2.72 11.91
N ASP A 111 -13.84 2.17 12.42
CA ASP A 111 -13.30 0.85 12.04
C ASP A 111 -12.85 0.69 10.58
N VAL A 112 -12.80 1.78 9.81
CA VAL A 112 -12.35 1.78 8.41
C VAL A 112 -10.97 2.42 8.28
N LEU A 113 -10.05 1.69 7.65
CA LEU A 113 -8.76 2.22 7.21
C LEU A 113 -8.93 2.92 5.86
N HIS A 114 -8.56 4.19 5.79
CA HIS A 114 -8.65 4.97 4.55
C HIS A 114 -7.26 5.16 3.93
N LEU A 115 -7.05 4.57 2.76
CA LEU A 115 -5.81 4.64 1.99
C LEU A 115 -6.05 5.36 0.65
N ARG A 116 -5.03 6.06 0.15
CA ARG A 116 -4.99 6.64 -1.19
C ARG A 116 -3.66 6.29 -1.86
N ALA A 117 -3.73 5.91 -3.12
CA ALA A 117 -2.57 5.77 -3.99
C ALA A 117 -2.69 6.76 -5.16
N ASP A 118 -1.74 7.68 -5.26
CA ASP A 118 -1.61 8.61 -6.37
C ASP A 118 -0.50 8.09 -7.29
N LEU A 119 -0.78 7.96 -8.59
CA LEU A 119 0.15 7.41 -9.58
C LEU A 119 0.37 8.41 -10.72
N SER A 120 1.63 8.65 -11.06
CA SER A 120 2.04 9.38 -12.25
C SER A 120 2.89 8.49 -13.14
N ILE A 121 2.55 8.45 -14.43
CA ILE A 121 3.21 7.60 -15.42
C ILE A 121 4.30 8.42 -16.11
N GLY A 122 5.55 7.96 -15.96
CA GLY A 122 6.71 8.55 -16.62
C GLY A 122 6.93 7.96 -18.02
N ARG A 123 7.80 8.60 -18.81
CA ARG A 123 8.43 7.94 -19.96
C ARG A 123 9.68 7.21 -19.46
N LEU A 124 9.95 6.05 -20.04
CA LEU A 124 11.21 5.32 -19.85
C LEU A 124 12.32 5.98 -20.65
#